data_AF-H0EUZ5-F1
#
_entry.id   AF-H0EUZ5-F1
#
_cell.length_a   1.000
_cell.length_b   1.000
_cell.length_c   1.000
_cell.angle_alpha   90.00
_cell.angle_beta   90.00
_cell.angle_gamma   90.00
#
_symmetry.space_group_name_H-M   'P 1'
#
loop_
_entity.id
_entity.type
_entity.pdbx_description
1 polymer ?
#
loop_
_entity_poly.entity_id
_entity_poly.type
_entity_poly.pdbx_seq_one_letter_code
_entity_poly.pdbx_strand_id
1 'polypeptide(L)'
;MRGSPLGVGTDIGGSIRIPSAFNGLYGLKPTGTINPPSRKLRFGIISDNDGEISAHPPIVRGLAMTKKALEKAGHEVFEWSPNNHPEMVREMNNSFYTLGGAAILGLTKEHDEPVFGSMKSYERAYEQGEHGTLGPTKLREMITARNGFQKEYLDRWNATAEDGNQIMDDYPACTFPVTFTDKDVDKVRTDWKPLNKKDEALQADYDPEFYHGTPVALQCVGRRLEDEKVLDMVEIIANALRM
;
A
#
# COMPACT_ATOMS: atom_id res chain seq x y z
N MET A 1 -14.61 -19.86 11.44
CA MET A 1 -14.29 -19.56 12.85
C MET A 1 -13.43 -18.30 12.90
N ARG A 2 -13.43 -17.56 14.02
CA ARG A 2 -12.46 -16.47 14.29
C ARG A 2 -11.42 -17.00 15.27
N GLY A 3 -10.33 -17.56 14.75
CA GLY A 3 -9.42 -18.43 15.52
C GLY A 3 -8.54 -17.74 16.56
N SER A 4 -8.35 -16.43 16.46
CA SER A 4 -7.67 -15.60 17.47
C SER A 4 -8.30 -14.20 17.49
N PRO A 5 -8.38 -13.51 18.65
CA PRO A 5 -8.80 -12.11 18.72
C PRO A 5 -7.70 -11.12 18.28
N LEU A 6 -6.43 -11.54 18.24
CA LEU A 6 -5.28 -10.69 17.90
C LEU A 6 -4.17 -11.53 17.24
N GLY A 7 -3.36 -10.90 16.39
CA GLY A 7 -2.13 -11.47 15.84
C GLY A 7 -1.02 -10.43 15.81
N VAL A 8 0.23 -10.87 15.87
CA VAL A 8 1.42 -10.04 15.71
C VAL A 8 2.20 -10.58 14.52
N GLY A 9 2.66 -9.68 13.66
CA GLY A 9 3.44 -10.02 12.47
C GLY A 9 4.48 -8.93 12.16
N THR A 10 5.16 -9.08 11.03
CA THR A 10 6.07 -8.07 10.49
C THR A 10 5.58 -7.63 9.11
N ASP A 11 5.77 -6.37 8.75
CA ASP A 11 5.40 -5.85 7.43
C ASP A 11 6.58 -5.08 6.85
N ILE A 12 7.24 -5.67 5.86
CA ILE A 12 8.27 -5.00 5.07
C ILE A 12 7.61 -4.43 3.80
N GLY A 13 7.10 -5.30 2.93
CA GLY A 13 6.42 -4.92 1.66
C GLY A 13 4.88 -5.03 1.66
N GLY A 14 4.22 -5.40 2.76
CA GLY A 14 2.77 -5.67 2.77
C GLY A 14 2.30 -6.75 3.76
N SER A 15 3.21 -7.46 4.43
CA SER A 15 2.90 -8.75 5.05
C SER A 15 2.02 -8.73 6.32
N ILE A 16 1.60 -7.57 6.82
CA ILE A 16 0.46 -7.44 7.75
C ILE A 16 -0.80 -7.04 6.98
N ARG A 17 -0.68 -5.99 6.14
CA ARG A 17 -1.80 -5.35 5.47
C ARG A 17 -2.49 -6.23 4.42
N ILE A 18 -1.72 -6.96 3.60
CA ILE A 18 -2.23 -7.87 2.57
C ILE A 18 -3.08 -9.02 3.17
N PRO A 19 -2.57 -9.83 4.14
CA PRO A 19 -3.41 -10.86 4.74
C PRO A 19 -4.58 -10.29 5.55
N SER A 20 -4.45 -9.11 6.18
CA SER A 20 -5.61 -8.45 6.80
C SER A 20 -6.67 -8.06 5.77
N ALA A 21 -6.29 -7.48 4.62
CA ALA A 21 -7.21 -7.13 3.55
C ALA A 21 -8.00 -8.34 3.04
N PHE A 22 -7.30 -9.40 2.63
CA PHE A 22 -7.92 -10.61 2.07
C PHE A 22 -8.81 -11.38 3.07
N ASN A 23 -8.64 -11.17 4.38
CA ASN A 23 -9.46 -11.80 5.42
C ASN A 23 -10.51 -10.84 6.04
N GLY A 24 -10.64 -9.60 5.54
CA GLY A 24 -11.59 -8.62 6.07
C GLY A 24 -11.26 -8.16 7.50
N LEU A 25 -9.96 -8.11 7.84
CA LEU A 25 -9.44 -7.72 9.13
C LEU A 25 -8.82 -6.32 9.07
N TYR A 26 -8.63 -5.72 10.24
CA TYR A 26 -7.79 -4.53 10.40
C TYR A 26 -6.30 -4.95 10.43
N GLY A 27 -5.37 -4.07 10.07
CA GLY A 27 -3.94 -4.37 10.10
C GLY A 27 -3.04 -3.13 10.04
N LEU A 28 -2.29 -2.87 11.12
CA LEU A 28 -1.45 -1.69 11.29
C LEU A 28 0.03 -2.00 11.05
N LYS A 29 0.74 -1.14 10.29
CA LYS A 29 2.20 -1.00 10.33
C LYS A 29 2.57 0.29 11.10
N PRO A 30 2.97 0.20 12.38
CA PRO A 30 3.27 1.36 13.22
C PRO A 30 4.57 2.10 12.82
N THR A 31 4.72 3.34 13.31
CA THR A 31 5.91 4.20 13.18
C THR A 31 6.30 5.03 14.42
N GLY A 32 5.39 5.33 15.34
CA GLY A 32 5.62 6.20 16.52
C GLY A 32 4.42 7.09 16.88
N THR A 33 4.42 7.67 18.08
CA THR A 33 3.18 8.09 18.79
C THR A 33 2.88 9.60 18.78
N ILE A 34 1.69 10.02 18.30
CA ILE A 34 1.06 11.35 18.50
C ILE A 34 -0.50 11.23 18.53
N ASN A 35 -1.12 11.82 19.55
CA ASN A 35 -2.59 11.92 19.73
C ASN A 35 -3.37 12.65 18.59
N PRO A 36 -4.67 12.37 18.42
CA PRO A 36 -5.54 12.98 17.41
C PRO A 36 -6.02 14.41 17.77
N PRO A 37 -6.28 15.27 16.76
CA PRO A 37 -6.96 16.55 16.94
C PRO A 37 -8.47 16.45 16.64
N SER A 38 -9.32 17.01 17.50
CA SER A 38 -10.78 17.04 17.34
C SER A 38 -11.26 18.11 16.32
N ARG A 39 -10.93 17.93 15.03
CA ARG A 39 -11.20 18.89 13.95
C ARG A 39 -11.69 18.25 12.65
N LYS A 40 -12.11 19.08 11.69
CA LYS A 40 -12.21 18.69 10.27
C LYS A 40 -10.83 18.16 9.81
N LEU A 41 -10.85 17.06 9.08
CA LEU A 41 -9.66 16.41 8.51
C LEU A 41 -9.62 16.61 6.99
N ARG A 42 -8.42 16.50 6.41
CA ARG A 42 -8.20 16.58 4.96
C ARG A 42 -7.48 15.33 4.47
N PHE A 43 -8.16 14.53 3.65
CA PHE A 43 -7.68 13.27 3.10
C PHE A 43 -7.32 13.41 1.62
N GLY A 44 -6.13 12.96 1.24
CA GLY A 44 -5.79 12.70 -0.16
C GLY A 44 -6.25 11.29 -0.56
N ILE A 45 -6.89 11.15 -1.71
CA ILE A 45 -7.34 9.85 -2.23
C ILE A 45 -6.67 9.52 -3.56
N ILE A 46 -6.13 8.30 -3.68
CA ILE A 46 -5.73 7.71 -4.96
C ILE A 46 -6.92 6.88 -5.42
N SER A 47 -7.70 7.39 -6.37
CA SER A 47 -9.07 6.90 -6.65
C SER A 47 -9.17 5.77 -7.68
N ASP A 48 -8.19 5.61 -8.57
CA ASP A 48 -8.25 4.67 -9.71
C ASP A 48 -6.99 3.81 -9.89
N ASN A 49 -5.79 4.39 -9.85
CA ASN A 49 -4.53 3.69 -10.09
C ASN A 49 -3.35 4.34 -9.35
N ASP A 50 -2.29 3.59 -9.09
CA ASP A 50 -1.05 4.06 -8.44
C ASP A 50 0.07 4.39 -9.46
N GLY A 51 -0.25 4.51 -10.75
CA GLY A 51 0.70 4.72 -11.83
C GLY A 51 1.45 3.46 -12.30
N GLU A 52 1.47 2.37 -11.53
CA GLU A 52 2.02 1.06 -11.92
C GLU A 52 0.89 0.02 -12.08
N ILE A 53 -0.18 0.11 -11.30
CA ILE A 53 -1.34 -0.78 -11.28
C ILE A 53 -2.63 0.04 -11.15
N SER A 54 -3.61 -0.32 -11.99
CA SER A 54 -4.99 0.12 -11.92
C SER A 54 -5.77 -0.77 -10.95
N ALA A 55 -6.60 -0.18 -10.10
CA ALA A 55 -7.36 -0.90 -9.07
C ALA A 55 -8.49 -1.74 -9.69
N HIS A 56 -8.77 -2.92 -9.14
CA HIS A 56 -9.93 -3.71 -9.57
C HIS A 56 -11.26 -2.98 -9.23
N PRO A 57 -12.35 -3.20 -9.99
CA PRO A 57 -13.66 -2.59 -9.76
C PRO A 57 -14.15 -2.53 -8.28
N PRO A 58 -14.07 -3.60 -7.47
CA PRO A 58 -14.53 -3.54 -6.07
C PRO A 58 -13.71 -2.56 -5.21
N ILE A 59 -12.42 -2.39 -5.50
CA ILE A 59 -11.55 -1.46 -4.78
C ILE A 59 -11.93 -0.01 -5.10
N VAL A 60 -12.19 0.30 -6.38
CA VAL A 60 -12.67 1.63 -6.82
C VAL A 60 -14.03 1.96 -6.20
N ARG A 61 -14.95 0.98 -6.14
CA ARG A 61 -16.22 1.14 -5.42
C ARG A 61 -16.01 1.40 -3.93
N GLY A 62 -15.09 0.69 -3.28
CA GLY A 62 -14.70 0.94 -1.89
C GLY A 62 -14.16 2.36 -1.67
N LEU A 63 -13.27 2.83 -2.53
CA LEU A 63 -12.71 4.19 -2.51
C LEU A 63 -13.82 5.25 -2.65
N ALA A 64 -14.73 5.08 -3.62
CA ALA A 64 -15.86 5.97 -3.83
C ALA A 64 -16.85 5.99 -2.65
N MET A 65 -17.12 4.82 -2.04
CA MET A 65 -17.94 4.70 -0.82
C MET A 65 -17.30 5.47 0.35
N THR A 66 -16.00 5.27 0.59
CA THR A 66 -15.25 5.94 1.66
C THR A 66 -15.18 7.45 1.46
N LYS A 67 -14.89 7.92 0.24
CA LYS A 67 -14.91 9.34 -0.12
C LYS A 67 -16.25 9.99 0.21
N LYS A 68 -17.34 9.41 -0.29
CA LYS A 68 -18.71 9.90 -0.06
C LYS A 68 -19.10 9.89 1.43
N ALA A 69 -18.66 8.89 2.19
CA ALA A 69 -18.91 8.82 3.63
C ALA A 69 -18.17 9.91 4.41
N LEU A 70 -16.90 10.17 4.09
CA LEU A 70 -16.09 11.23 4.69
C LEU A 70 -16.63 12.62 4.35
N GLU A 71 -17.01 12.86 3.09
CA GLU A 71 -17.66 14.11 2.65
C GLU A 71 -19.00 14.33 3.36
N LYS A 72 -19.83 13.29 3.50
CA LYS A 72 -21.10 13.31 4.26
C LYS A 72 -20.87 13.63 5.74
N ALA A 73 -19.76 13.18 6.33
CA ALA A 73 -19.36 13.50 7.70
C ALA A 73 -18.67 14.89 7.84
N GLY A 74 -18.54 15.66 6.76
CA GLY A 74 -17.99 17.02 6.77
C GLY A 74 -16.46 17.11 6.66
N HIS A 75 -15.76 15.99 6.44
CA HIS A 75 -14.34 15.99 6.11
C HIS A 75 -14.10 16.46 4.68
N GLU A 76 -12.84 16.74 4.35
CA GLU A 76 -12.42 17.05 2.99
C GLU A 76 -11.73 15.85 2.36
N VAL A 77 -12.06 15.54 1.11
CA VAL A 77 -11.38 14.51 0.33
C VAL A 77 -11.01 15.09 -1.03
N PHE A 78 -9.73 15.03 -1.40
CA PHE A 78 -9.21 15.56 -2.66
C PHE A 78 -8.33 14.54 -3.37
N GLU A 79 -8.26 14.60 -4.70
CA GLU A 79 -7.48 13.65 -5.49
C GLU A 79 -5.97 13.85 -5.26
N TRP A 80 -5.26 12.75 -4.99
CA TRP A 80 -3.83 12.74 -4.74
C TRP A 80 -3.10 11.98 -5.86
N SER A 81 -2.36 12.71 -6.70
CA SER A 81 -1.68 12.09 -7.85
C SER A 81 -0.50 11.19 -7.41
N PRO A 82 -0.38 9.96 -7.94
CA PRO A 82 0.67 9.00 -7.56
C PRO A 82 2.03 9.30 -8.24
N ASN A 83 2.44 10.57 -8.31
CA ASN A 83 3.69 10.96 -8.99
C ASN A 83 4.88 10.20 -8.40
N ASN A 84 5.72 9.67 -9.29
CA ASN A 84 6.94 8.90 -9.00
C ASN A 84 6.70 7.55 -8.28
N HIS A 85 5.45 7.08 -8.14
CA HIS A 85 5.16 5.75 -7.57
C HIS A 85 5.82 4.61 -8.36
N PRO A 86 5.81 4.55 -9.72
CA PRO A 86 6.52 3.50 -10.47
C PRO A 86 8.03 3.49 -10.20
N GLU A 87 8.67 4.67 -10.13
CA GLU A 87 10.08 4.84 -9.76
C GLU A 87 10.35 4.30 -8.35
N MET A 88 9.52 4.70 -7.37
CA MET A 88 9.63 4.26 -5.99
C MET A 88 9.45 2.75 -5.84
N VAL A 89 8.45 2.17 -6.53
CA VAL A 89 8.20 0.72 -6.54
C VAL A 89 9.34 -0.04 -7.22
N ARG A 90 9.90 0.50 -8.31
CA ARG A 90 11.07 -0.09 -8.99
C ARG A 90 12.29 -0.11 -8.08
N GLU A 91 12.68 1.02 -7.48
CA GLU A 91 13.87 1.06 -6.62
C GLU A 91 13.67 0.31 -5.29
N MET A 92 12.44 0.27 -4.75
CA MET A 92 12.09 -0.59 -3.62
C MET A 92 12.30 -2.08 -3.97
N ASN A 93 11.76 -2.55 -5.09
CA ASN A 93 11.93 -3.94 -5.53
C ASN A 93 13.39 -4.28 -5.84
N ASN A 94 14.12 -3.39 -6.53
CA ASN A 94 15.57 -3.51 -6.73
C ASN A 94 16.30 -3.71 -5.39
N SER A 95 15.90 -2.98 -4.34
CA SER A 95 16.48 -3.11 -3.01
C SER A 95 16.17 -4.45 -2.32
N PHE A 96 14.94 -4.96 -2.43
CA PHE A 96 14.59 -6.28 -1.89
C PHE A 96 15.35 -7.40 -2.60
N TYR A 97 15.38 -7.40 -3.93
CA TYR A 97 16.07 -8.44 -4.70
C TYR A 97 17.58 -8.39 -4.47
N THR A 98 18.19 -7.21 -4.38
CA THR A 98 19.62 -7.05 -4.09
C THR A 98 19.97 -7.50 -2.68
N LEU A 99 19.31 -6.96 -1.65
CA LEU A 99 19.64 -7.23 -0.24
C LEU A 99 19.25 -8.66 0.17
N GLY A 100 18.04 -9.10 -0.18
CA GLY A 100 17.58 -10.46 0.08
C GLY A 100 18.32 -11.49 -0.77
N GLY A 101 18.68 -11.14 -2.02
CA GLY A 101 19.53 -11.97 -2.88
C GLY A 101 20.86 -12.26 -2.20
N ALA A 102 21.61 -11.20 -1.88
CA ALA A 102 22.92 -11.31 -1.22
C ALA A 102 22.87 -12.09 0.11
N ALA A 103 21.82 -11.89 0.93
CA ALA A 103 21.72 -12.49 2.26
C ALA A 103 21.19 -13.94 2.28
N ILE A 104 20.32 -14.33 1.33
CA ILE A 104 19.60 -15.62 1.38
C ILE A 104 20.18 -16.63 0.40
N LEU A 105 20.52 -16.22 -0.83
CA LEU A 105 20.80 -17.17 -1.93
C LEU A 105 22.15 -17.89 -1.79
N GLY A 106 23.04 -17.41 -0.91
CA GLY A 106 24.21 -18.17 -0.48
C GLY A 106 23.82 -19.38 0.38
N LEU A 107 23.01 -19.16 1.41
CA LEU A 107 22.57 -20.19 2.35
C LEU A 107 21.73 -21.28 1.66
N THR A 108 20.80 -20.90 0.77
CA THR A 108 20.01 -21.90 0.02
C THR A 108 20.89 -22.75 -0.90
N LYS A 109 21.91 -22.14 -1.53
CA LYS A 109 22.85 -22.85 -2.42
C LYS A 109 23.91 -23.67 -1.66
N GLU A 110 24.15 -23.39 -0.37
CA GLU A 110 25.02 -24.19 0.52
C GLU A 110 24.35 -25.50 0.98
N HIS A 111 23.02 -25.55 0.98
CA HIS A 111 22.23 -26.68 1.52
C HIS A 111 21.34 -27.37 0.46
N ASP A 112 21.63 -27.15 -0.83
CA ASP A 112 20.86 -27.66 -1.98
C ASP A 112 19.34 -27.33 -1.93
N GLU A 113 18.95 -26.24 -1.25
CA GLU A 113 17.55 -25.83 -1.13
C GLU A 113 17.01 -25.22 -2.44
N PRO A 114 15.83 -25.68 -2.93
CA PRO A 114 15.29 -25.21 -4.19
C PRO A 114 14.72 -23.79 -4.10
N VAL A 115 15.25 -22.88 -4.92
CA VAL A 115 14.73 -21.51 -5.04
C VAL A 115 13.29 -21.52 -5.57
N PHE A 116 12.35 -21.21 -4.67
CA PHE A 116 10.92 -21.17 -4.97
C PHE A 116 10.56 -20.07 -5.99
N GLY A 117 9.44 -20.23 -6.70
CA GLY A 117 9.08 -19.38 -7.85
C GLY A 117 9.05 -17.87 -7.56
N SER A 118 8.51 -17.46 -6.41
CA SER A 118 8.49 -16.04 -5.99
C SER A 118 9.86 -15.45 -5.66
N MET A 119 10.88 -16.30 -5.45
CA MET A 119 12.25 -15.88 -5.16
C MET A 119 13.12 -15.71 -6.41
N LYS A 120 12.61 -15.99 -7.62
CA LYS A 120 13.42 -15.94 -8.85
C LYS A 120 14.00 -14.57 -9.20
N SER A 121 13.38 -13.47 -8.75
CA SER A 121 13.99 -12.13 -8.85
C SER A 121 15.22 -11.96 -7.95
N TYR A 122 15.24 -12.61 -6.79
CA TYR A 122 16.35 -12.57 -5.83
C TYR A 122 17.54 -13.43 -6.31
N GLU A 123 17.25 -14.61 -6.87
CA GLU A 123 18.26 -15.45 -7.55
C GLU A 123 18.93 -14.69 -8.71
N ARG A 124 18.14 -14.03 -9.56
CA ARG A 124 18.64 -13.22 -10.67
C ARG A 124 19.50 -12.03 -10.20
N ALA A 125 19.14 -11.38 -9.10
CA ALA A 125 19.92 -10.29 -8.53
C ALA A 125 21.21 -10.77 -7.85
N TYR A 126 21.18 -11.93 -7.20
CA TYR A 126 22.38 -12.59 -6.66
C TYR A 126 23.36 -12.97 -7.77
N GLU A 127 22.86 -13.55 -8.87
CA GLU A 127 23.66 -13.94 -10.06
C GLU A 127 24.26 -12.75 -10.83
N GLN A 128 23.81 -11.53 -10.55
CA GLN A 128 24.41 -10.29 -11.07
C GLN A 128 25.60 -9.77 -10.22
N GLY A 129 26.05 -10.52 -9.20
CA GLY A 129 27.37 -10.38 -8.57
C GLY A 129 27.39 -9.92 -7.10
N GLU A 130 26.24 -9.78 -6.45
CA GLU A 130 26.16 -9.41 -5.02
C GLU A 130 26.09 -10.68 -4.15
N HIS A 131 27.22 -11.33 -3.92
CA HIS A 131 27.29 -12.58 -3.14
C HIS A 131 27.65 -12.30 -1.68
N GLY A 132 26.73 -12.60 -0.74
CA GLY A 132 26.96 -12.55 0.71
C GLY A 132 27.00 -11.14 1.34
N THR A 133 27.57 -10.14 0.65
CA THR A 133 27.68 -8.76 1.15
C THR A 133 27.47 -7.75 0.03
N LEU A 134 26.60 -6.76 0.27
CA LEU A 134 26.36 -5.65 -0.66
C LEU A 134 27.48 -4.60 -0.57
N GLY A 135 28.02 -4.20 -1.72
CA GLY A 135 29.07 -3.18 -1.80
C GLY A 135 28.67 -1.85 -1.13
N PRO A 136 29.54 -1.24 -0.28
CA PRO A 136 29.17 -0.08 0.53
C PRO A 136 28.86 1.19 -0.27
N THR A 137 29.41 1.32 -1.50
CA THR A 137 29.07 2.40 -2.43
C THR A 137 27.62 2.29 -2.89
N LYS A 138 27.23 1.12 -3.41
CA LYS A 138 25.87 0.83 -3.88
C LYS A 138 24.83 0.91 -2.76
N LEU A 139 25.16 0.45 -1.55
CA LEU A 139 24.31 0.66 -0.38
C LEU A 139 24.08 2.15 -0.09
N ARG A 140 25.09 3.02 -0.21
CA ARG A 140 24.94 4.48 -0.04
C ARG A 140 24.11 5.10 -1.16
N GLU A 141 24.28 4.66 -2.40
CA GLU A 141 23.49 5.11 -3.55
C GLU A 141 22.00 4.77 -3.36
N MET A 142 21.69 3.52 -3.01
CA MET A 142 20.33 3.06 -2.70
C MET A 142 19.71 3.81 -1.51
N ILE A 143 20.47 4.06 -0.44
CA ILE A 143 20.02 4.89 0.70
C ILE A 143 19.76 6.33 0.24
N THR A 144 20.59 6.89 -0.64
CA THR A 144 20.44 8.26 -1.13
C THR A 144 19.20 8.41 -2.01
N ALA A 145 18.96 7.47 -2.92
CA ALA A 145 17.74 7.43 -3.74
C ALA A 145 16.48 7.30 -2.88
N ARG A 146 16.46 6.35 -1.92
CA ARG A 146 15.36 6.20 -0.96
C ARG A 146 15.09 7.48 -0.17
N ASN A 147 16.14 8.13 0.34
CA ASN A 147 16.02 9.37 1.10
C ASN A 147 15.52 10.52 0.21
N GLY A 148 15.89 10.54 -1.07
CA GLY A 148 15.39 11.48 -2.08
C GLY A 148 13.88 11.38 -2.24
N PHE A 149 13.37 10.18 -2.55
CA PHE A 149 11.92 9.94 -2.64
C PHE A 149 11.19 10.26 -1.32
N GLN A 150 11.75 9.87 -0.18
CA GLN A 150 11.16 10.20 1.13
C GLN A 150 11.07 11.71 1.39
N LYS A 151 12.07 12.49 0.94
CA LYS A 151 12.04 13.95 1.03
C LYS A 151 11.01 14.53 0.06
N GLU A 152 11.05 14.16 -1.21
CA GLU A 152 10.12 14.68 -2.22
C GLU A 152 8.65 14.41 -1.87
N TYR A 153 8.35 13.20 -1.38
CA TYR A 153 7.00 12.85 -0.94
C TYR A 153 6.55 13.71 0.25
N LEU A 154 7.46 13.99 1.20
CA LEU A 154 7.20 14.88 2.34
C LEU A 154 7.11 16.36 1.94
N ASP A 155 7.88 16.80 0.94
CA ASP A 155 7.78 18.16 0.39
C ASP A 155 6.40 18.37 -0.26
N ARG A 156 5.99 17.44 -1.15
CA ARG A 156 4.63 17.39 -1.73
C ARG A 156 3.57 17.33 -0.63
N TRP A 157 3.81 16.56 0.43
CA TRP A 157 2.88 16.44 1.55
C TRP A 157 2.65 17.78 2.24
N ASN A 158 3.72 18.48 2.60
CA ASN A 158 3.64 19.77 3.28
C ASN A 158 3.05 20.86 2.36
N ALA A 159 3.26 20.77 1.04
CA ALA A 159 2.66 21.68 0.06
C ALA A 159 1.12 21.63 0.00
N THR A 160 0.47 20.59 0.54
CA THR A 160 -1.00 20.53 0.63
C THR A 160 -1.63 21.65 1.48
N ALA A 161 -0.83 22.42 2.23
CA ALA A 161 -1.26 23.59 3.02
C ALA A 161 -1.37 24.92 2.23
N GLU A 162 -1.44 24.84 0.89
CA GLU A 162 -1.72 26.01 0.03
C GLU A 162 -3.11 26.63 0.31
N ASP A 163 -3.27 27.90 -0.06
CA ASP A 163 -4.47 28.74 0.10
C ASP A 163 -5.08 28.77 1.52
N GLY A 164 -4.23 28.65 2.55
CA GLY A 164 -4.63 28.71 3.96
C GLY A 164 -5.25 27.41 4.49
N ASN A 165 -5.22 26.34 3.71
CA ASN A 165 -5.64 25.02 4.14
C ASN A 165 -4.63 24.39 5.11
N GLN A 166 -5.06 23.39 5.87
CA GLN A 166 -4.17 22.62 6.74
C GLN A 166 -3.42 21.55 5.94
N ILE A 167 -2.23 21.15 6.39
CA ILE A 167 -1.50 20.00 5.84
C ILE A 167 -2.41 18.75 5.94
N MET A 168 -2.39 17.92 4.90
CA MET A 168 -3.05 16.61 4.84
C MET A 168 -2.70 15.73 6.05
N ASP A 169 -3.70 15.08 6.64
CA ASP A 169 -3.60 14.10 7.75
C ASP A 169 -3.47 12.67 7.16
N ASP A 170 -2.72 11.71 7.81
CA ASP A 170 -2.20 10.32 7.41
C ASP A 170 -0.65 10.30 7.94
N TYR A 171 0.32 9.39 8.35
CA TYR A 171 0.81 7.94 8.53
C TYR A 171 0.64 7.52 9.99
N PRO A 172 0.64 6.22 10.37
CA PRO A 172 1.08 4.95 9.75
C PRO A 172 0.29 4.43 8.55
N ALA A 173 0.69 3.26 8.03
CA ALA A 173 -0.16 2.49 7.13
C ALA A 173 -1.09 1.56 7.93
N CYS A 174 -2.40 1.80 7.91
CA CYS A 174 -3.43 0.94 8.49
C CYS A 174 -4.44 0.47 7.43
N THR A 175 -4.63 -0.84 7.30
CA THR A 175 -5.63 -1.46 6.44
C THR A 175 -6.91 -1.76 7.20
N PHE A 176 -8.07 -1.56 6.56
CA PHE A 176 -9.39 -1.74 7.15
C PHE A 176 -10.43 -2.23 6.13
N PRO A 177 -11.39 -3.10 6.51
CA PRO A 177 -12.47 -3.56 5.65
C PRO A 177 -13.51 -2.45 5.42
N VAL A 178 -14.08 -2.39 4.21
CA VAL A 178 -15.05 -1.38 3.76
C VAL A 178 -16.33 -1.98 3.20
N THR A 179 -16.23 -3.04 2.40
CA THR A 179 -17.38 -3.69 1.75
C THR A 179 -17.02 -5.14 1.38
N PHE A 180 -17.86 -5.79 0.58
CA PHE A 180 -17.58 -7.09 -0.03
C PHE A 180 -17.76 -6.98 -1.54
N THR A 181 -17.04 -7.79 -2.31
CA THR A 181 -17.12 -7.81 -3.78
C THR A 181 -18.49 -8.31 -4.23
N ASP A 182 -19.21 -7.47 -4.97
CA ASP A 182 -20.54 -7.76 -5.49
C ASP A 182 -20.44 -7.98 -7.00
N LYS A 183 -20.61 -9.22 -7.44
CA LYS A 183 -20.45 -9.60 -8.84
C LYS A 183 -21.43 -8.91 -9.79
N ASP A 184 -22.53 -8.37 -9.27
CA ASP A 184 -23.54 -7.67 -10.07
C ASP A 184 -23.31 -6.16 -10.18
N VAL A 185 -22.40 -5.62 -9.37
CA VAL A 185 -21.93 -4.22 -9.45
C VAL A 185 -20.51 -4.15 -10.02
N ASP A 186 -19.62 -5.02 -9.56
CA ASP A 186 -18.18 -4.98 -9.81
C ASP A 186 -17.79 -5.75 -11.09
N LYS A 187 -18.36 -5.33 -12.23
CA LYS A 187 -18.09 -5.92 -13.55
C LYS A 187 -16.68 -5.56 -14.06
N VAL A 188 -16.08 -6.45 -14.86
CA VAL A 188 -14.75 -6.26 -15.48
C VAL A 188 -14.68 -4.94 -16.26
N ARG A 189 -13.56 -4.22 -16.18
CA ARG A 189 -13.34 -2.94 -16.88
C ARG A 189 -13.38 -3.14 -18.41
N THR A 190 -14.27 -2.42 -19.10
CA THR A 190 -14.31 -2.32 -20.57
C THR A 190 -13.55 -1.10 -21.08
N ASP A 191 -13.77 0.06 -20.45
CA ASP A 191 -13.34 1.37 -20.94
C ASP A 191 -12.13 1.88 -20.16
N TRP A 192 -10.98 1.24 -20.41
CA TRP A 192 -9.72 1.50 -19.71
C TRP A 192 -8.52 1.20 -20.60
N LYS A 193 -7.36 1.77 -20.25
CA LYS A 193 -6.09 1.57 -20.97
C LYS A 193 -5.03 1.12 -19.97
N PRO A 194 -4.36 -0.03 -20.19
CA PRO A 194 -3.26 -0.48 -19.35
C PRO A 194 -2.14 0.55 -19.23
N LEU A 195 -1.64 0.76 -18.02
CA LEU A 195 -0.44 1.55 -17.74
C LEU A 195 0.81 0.81 -18.24
N ASN A 196 0.82 -0.53 -18.08
CA ASN A 196 1.88 -1.43 -18.53
C ASN A 196 1.35 -2.88 -18.64
N LYS A 197 2.22 -3.84 -19.00
CA LYS A 197 1.85 -5.25 -19.20
C LYS A 197 1.49 -6.03 -17.92
N LYS A 198 1.95 -5.60 -16.74
CA LYS A 198 1.56 -6.20 -15.46
C LYS A 198 0.13 -5.80 -15.13
N ASP A 199 -0.17 -4.52 -15.34
CA ASP A 199 -1.49 -3.92 -15.16
C ASP A 199 -2.54 -4.56 -16.09
N GLU A 200 -2.18 -4.73 -17.37
CA GLU A 200 -2.94 -5.52 -18.37
C GLU A 200 -3.25 -6.93 -17.87
N ALA A 201 -2.23 -7.67 -17.42
CA ALA A 201 -2.39 -9.05 -16.93
C ALA A 201 -3.22 -9.13 -15.64
N LEU A 202 -3.05 -8.18 -14.70
CA LEU A 202 -3.77 -8.18 -13.42
C LEU A 202 -5.25 -7.81 -13.59
N GLN A 203 -5.59 -6.88 -14.48
CA GLN A 203 -7.01 -6.60 -14.79
C GLN A 203 -7.67 -7.74 -15.57
N ALA A 204 -6.91 -8.49 -16.38
CA ALA A 204 -7.40 -9.69 -17.08
C ALA A 204 -7.63 -10.90 -16.14
N ASP A 205 -6.97 -10.95 -14.98
CA ASP A 205 -7.11 -12.00 -13.95
C ASP A 205 -8.37 -11.81 -13.07
N TYR A 206 -9.07 -10.67 -13.20
CA TYR A 206 -10.24 -10.36 -12.37
C TYR A 206 -11.53 -11.04 -12.86
N ASP A 207 -11.95 -12.11 -12.17
CA ASP A 207 -13.25 -12.77 -12.35
C ASP A 207 -14.26 -12.35 -11.24
N PRO A 208 -15.34 -11.60 -11.59
CA PRO A 208 -16.38 -11.21 -10.64
C PRO A 208 -17.10 -12.40 -9.97
N GLU A 209 -17.24 -13.55 -10.63
CA GLU A 209 -17.89 -14.75 -10.04
C GLU A 209 -16.98 -15.37 -8.98
N PHE A 210 -15.70 -15.58 -9.29
CA PHE A 210 -14.71 -16.11 -8.33
C PHE A 210 -14.52 -15.20 -7.11
N TYR A 211 -14.46 -13.88 -7.32
CA TYR A 211 -14.26 -12.93 -6.22
C TYR A 211 -15.54 -12.58 -5.45
N HIS A 212 -16.73 -13.08 -5.83
CA HIS A 212 -17.98 -12.68 -5.18
C HIS A 212 -18.00 -13.01 -3.67
N GLY A 213 -18.40 -12.03 -2.85
CA GLY A 213 -18.45 -12.17 -1.39
C GLY A 213 -17.08 -12.10 -0.69
N THR A 214 -15.97 -11.92 -1.42
CA THR A 214 -14.67 -11.66 -0.81
C THR A 214 -14.63 -10.28 -0.13
N PRO A 215 -13.84 -10.09 0.94
CA PRO A 215 -13.72 -8.79 1.59
C PRO A 215 -13.02 -7.76 0.71
N VAL A 216 -13.52 -6.53 0.74
CA VAL A 216 -12.89 -5.34 0.14
C VAL A 216 -12.35 -4.48 1.27
N ALA A 217 -11.06 -4.20 1.23
CA ALA A 217 -10.36 -3.38 2.21
C ALA A 217 -9.58 -2.25 1.56
N LEU A 218 -9.44 -1.14 2.27
CA LEU A 218 -8.64 0.02 1.87
C LEU A 218 -7.49 0.24 2.88
N GLN A 219 -6.72 1.30 2.66
CA GLN A 219 -5.55 1.66 3.48
C GLN A 219 -5.49 3.17 3.71
N CYS A 220 -5.30 3.57 4.97
CA CYS A 220 -4.88 4.91 5.41
C CYS A 220 -3.34 4.87 5.62
N VAL A 221 -2.60 5.93 5.28
CA VAL A 221 -1.13 6.05 5.07
C VAL A 221 -0.63 7.40 5.66
N GLY A 222 0.40 8.09 5.11
CA GLY A 222 0.80 9.53 5.23
C GLY A 222 2.17 10.00 5.83
N ARG A 223 2.20 10.93 6.82
CA ARG A 223 3.34 11.44 7.66
C ARG A 223 3.77 10.54 8.85
N ARG A 224 5.05 10.15 8.90
CA ARG A 224 5.68 9.30 9.94
C ARG A 224 5.54 9.85 11.39
N LEU A 225 5.38 8.94 12.36
CA LEU A 225 5.24 9.17 13.82
C LEU A 225 3.85 9.62 14.31
N GLU A 226 2.77 9.35 13.58
CA GLU A 226 1.41 9.80 13.96
C GLU A 226 0.43 8.61 14.16
N ASP A 227 0.90 7.58 14.88
CA ASP A 227 0.27 6.24 14.99
C ASP A 227 -1.18 6.21 15.46
N GLU A 228 -1.47 6.90 16.55
CA GLU A 228 -2.82 6.99 17.09
C GLU A 228 -3.73 7.70 16.10
N LYS A 229 -3.30 8.82 15.49
CA LYS A 229 -4.11 9.56 14.52
C LYS A 229 -4.64 8.69 13.38
N VAL A 230 -3.84 7.75 12.86
CA VAL A 230 -4.31 6.84 11.79
C VAL A 230 -5.28 5.78 12.32
N LEU A 231 -5.12 5.31 13.56
CA LEU A 231 -6.15 4.47 14.19
C LEU A 231 -7.45 5.26 14.39
N ASP A 232 -7.37 6.50 14.85
CA ASP A 232 -8.51 7.40 15.03
C ASP A 232 -9.17 7.76 13.69
N MET A 233 -8.39 7.97 12.62
CA MET A 233 -8.90 8.19 11.27
C MET A 233 -9.56 6.94 10.69
N VAL A 234 -9.01 5.75 10.96
CA VAL A 234 -9.67 4.49 10.59
C VAL A 234 -10.94 4.26 11.41
N GLU A 235 -11.02 4.69 12.67
CA GLU A 235 -12.27 4.70 13.43
C GLU A 235 -13.28 5.70 12.84
N ILE A 236 -12.86 6.92 12.49
CA ILE A 236 -13.70 7.94 11.83
C ILE A 236 -14.24 7.39 10.50
N ILE A 237 -13.40 6.78 9.67
CA ILE A 237 -13.81 6.14 8.41
C ILE A 237 -14.78 4.98 8.67
N ALA A 238 -14.47 4.10 9.61
CA ALA A 238 -15.33 2.96 9.96
C ALA A 238 -16.68 3.40 10.56
N ASN A 239 -16.73 4.53 11.26
CA ASN A 239 -17.97 5.11 11.77
C ASN A 239 -18.75 5.83 10.67
N ALA A 240 -18.11 6.59 9.77
CA ALA A 240 -18.76 7.22 8.63
C ALA A 240 -19.36 6.18 7.65
N LEU A 241 -18.69 5.03 7.46
CA LEU A 241 -19.19 3.90 6.66
C LEU A 241 -20.38 3.14 7.31
N ARG A 242 -20.73 3.42 8.57
CA ARG A 242 -21.90 2.86 9.27
C ARG A 242 -23.15 3.75 9.22
N MET A 243 -23.08 4.93 8.57
CA MET A 243 -24.10 5.99 8.61
C MET A 243 -24.80 6.24 7.27
#